data_AF-A0A7J2JH96-F1
#
_entry.id   AF-A0A7J2JH96-F1
#
_cell.length_a   1.000
_cell.length_b   1.000
_cell.length_c   1.000
_cell.angle_alpha   90.00
_cell.angle_beta   90.00
_cell.angle_gamma   90.00
#
_symmetry.space_group_name_H-M   'P 1'
#
loop_
_entity.id
_entity.type
_entity.pdbx_description
1 polymer ?
#
loop_
_entity_poly.entity_id
_entity_poly.type
_entity_poly.pdbx_seq_one_letter_code
_entity_poly.pdbx_strand_id
1 'polypeptide(L)'
;MAREDEVAGLMENYVSSGRVDCTEALYLWARGVPGEIIASSLRVRYGIGTGYSEIIKELKRLKIKGPQDRASDTETPVGKIIVDLFLEKITPILAERILSSAMTLPEEVRKLLVAMHRAGVLRGGKMVSRETVMAVYRAVHGESLDGFALENALRLLVKACIVERLEGDKVILPNYLDLVLDKLLSILRGEPVEMPEVSREELEKLFKGAGL
;
A
#
# COMPACT_ATOMS: atom_id res chain seq x y z
N MET A 1 19.46 -13.79 -17.43
CA MET A 1 18.12 -13.79 -16.83
C MET A 1 18.35 -14.11 -15.37
N ALA A 2 17.75 -13.36 -14.45
CA ALA A 2 18.05 -13.51 -13.02
C ALA A 2 17.52 -14.84 -12.47
N ARG A 3 18.17 -15.36 -11.44
CA ARG A 3 17.66 -16.45 -10.60
C ARG A 3 16.71 -15.90 -9.52
N GLU A 4 15.91 -16.77 -8.93
CA GLU A 4 14.96 -16.37 -7.87
C GLU A 4 15.67 -15.77 -6.65
N ASP A 5 16.81 -16.33 -6.25
CA ASP A 5 17.64 -15.84 -5.15
C ASP A 5 18.21 -14.43 -5.41
N GLU A 6 18.57 -14.12 -6.65
CA GLU A 6 19.00 -12.77 -7.05
C GLU A 6 17.86 -11.74 -6.95
N VAL A 7 16.63 -12.14 -7.30
CA VAL A 7 15.43 -11.29 -7.18
C VAL A 7 15.07 -11.08 -5.71
N ALA A 8 15.09 -12.16 -4.92
CA ALA A 8 14.82 -12.10 -3.49
C ALA A 8 15.86 -11.25 -2.76
N GLY A 9 17.14 -11.45 -3.06
CA GLY A 9 18.25 -10.68 -2.50
C GLY A 9 18.14 -9.18 -2.78
N LEU A 10 17.58 -8.77 -3.93
CA LEU A 10 17.32 -7.35 -4.19
C LEU A 10 16.34 -6.75 -3.17
N MET A 11 15.21 -7.44 -2.89
CA MET A 11 14.24 -6.99 -1.90
C MET A 11 14.86 -6.99 -0.50
N GLU A 12 15.53 -8.07 -0.11
CA GLU A 12 16.16 -8.23 1.20
C GLU A 12 17.20 -7.15 1.49
N ASN A 13 17.98 -6.74 0.48
CA ASN A 13 18.93 -5.65 0.60
C ASN A 13 18.24 -4.32 0.91
N TYR A 14 17.10 -4.03 0.28
CA TYR A 14 16.33 -2.81 0.57
C TYR A 14 15.67 -2.86 1.96
N VAL A 15 15.15 -4.02 2.36
CA VAL A 15 14.60 -4.21 3.71
C VAL A 15 15.68 -3.96 4.76
N SER A 16 16.83 -4.62 4.61
CA SER A 16 17.94 -4.57 5.58
C SER A 16 18.60 -3.20 5.66
N SER A 17 18.56 -2.41 4.58
CA SER A 17 19.09 -1.04 4.55
C SER A 17 18.05 0.03 4.95
N GLY A 18 16.84 -0.37 5.38
CA GLY A 18 15.78 0.55 5.77
C GLY A 18 15.21 1.37 4.60
N ARG A 19 15.44 0.94 3.35
CA ARG A 19 14.99 1.61 2.12
C ARG A 19 13.56 1.21 1.79
N VAL A 20 12.63 1.57 2.68
CA VAL A 20 11.20 1.25 2.53
C VAL A 20 10.63 1.86 1.24
N ASP A 21 11.13 3.03 0.83
CA ASP A 21 10.80 3.68 -0.44
C ASP A 21 11.09 2.78 -1.65
N CYS A 22 12.24 2.10 -1.67
CA CYS A 22 12.59 1.14 -2.72
C CYS A 22 11.75 -0.13 -2.66
N THR A 23 11.48 -0.67 -1.46
CA THR A 23 10.65 -1.88 -1.31
C THR A 23 9.24 -1.66 -1.83
N GLU A 24 8.61 -0.53 -1.48
CA GLU A 24 7.28 -0.16 -2.01
C GLU A 24 7.33 0.11 -3.52
N ALA A 25 8.38 0.79 -4.00
CA ALA A 25 8.55 1.02 -5.45
C ALA A 25 8.60 -0.29 -6.23
N LEU A 26 9.37 -1.26 -5.74
CA LEU A 26 9.56 -2.56 -6.35
C LEU A 26 8.24 -3.37 -6.34
N TYR A 27 7.50 -3.33 -5.23
CA TYR A 27 6.17 -3.94 -5.12
C TYR A 27 5.15 -3.34 -6.11
N LEU A 28 5.09 -2.02 -6.21
CA LEU A 28 4.17 -1.36 -7.14
C LEU A 28 4.55 -1.63 -8.60
N TRP A 29 5.86 -1.62 -8.91
CA TRP A 29 6.37 -1.99 -10.23
C TRP A 29 6.03 -3.44 -10.59
N ALA A 30 6.18 -4.36 -9.63
CA ALA A 30 5.85 -5.77 -9.82
C ALA A 30 4.37 -6.00 -10.16
N ARG A 31 3.49 -5.11 -9.68
CA ARG A 31 2.06 -5.10 -9.99
C ARG A 31 1.70 -4.34 -11.27
N GLY A 32 2.70 -3.87 -12.02
CA GLY A 32 2.50 -3.16 -13.29
C GLY A 32 2.03 -1.71 -13.13
N VAL A 33 2.23 -1.08 -11.97
CA VAL A 33 1.88 0.33 -11.78
C VAL A 33 2.82 1.22 -12.60
N PRO A 34 2.30 2.21 -13.35
CA PRO A 34 3.12 3.15 -14.11
C PRO A 34 4.13 3.92 -13.24
N GLY A 35 5.35 4.09 -13.75
CA GLY A 35 6.48 4.63 -12.99
C GLY A 35 6.27 6.04 -12.45
N GLU A 36 5.57 6.89 -13.21
CA GLU A 36 5.20 8.24 -12.82
C GLU A 36 4.24 8.26 -11.63
N ILE A 37 3.32 7.29 -11.55
CA ILE A 37 2.38 7.14 -10.44
C ILE A 37 3.12 6.61 -9.21
N ILE A 38 4.05 5.67 -9.39
CA ILE A 38 4.93 5.17 -8.32
C ILE A 38 5.72 6.35 -7.73
N ALA A 39 6.46 7.08 -8.55
CA ALA A 39 7.30 8.19 -8.10
C ALA A 39 6.49 9.29 -7.39
N SER A 40 5.28 9.58 -7.88
CA SER A 40 4.35 10.53 -7.24
C SER A 40 3.93 10.05 -5.85
N SER A 41 3.52 8.78 -5.73
CA SER A 41 3.05 8.18 -4.47
C SER A 41 4.16 8.14 -3.42
N LEU A 42 5.38 7.78 -3.83
CA LEU A 42 6.56 7.79 -2.96
C LEU A 42 6.88 9.21 -2.47
N ARG A 43 6.81 10.23 -3.34
CA ARG A 43 7.05 11.62 -2.94
C ARG A 43 6.05 12.09 -1.88
N VAL A 44 4.80 11.68 -1.96
CA VAL A 44 3.79 12.00 -0.94
C VAL A 44 4.09 11.27 0.39
N ARG A 45 4.44 9.98 0.33
CA ARG A 45 4.71 9.14 1.51
C ARG A 45 6.02 9.45 2.23
N TYR A 46 7.06 9.75 1.48
CA TYR A 46 8.44 9.80 1.96
C TYR A 46 9.12 11.15 1.74
N GLY A 47 8.48 12.08 1.04
CA GLY A 47 9.10 13.34 0.61
C GLY A 47 10.04 13.20 -0.59
N ILE A 48 10.43 11.97 -0.95
CA ILE A 48 11.35 11.65 -2.03
C ILE A 48 10.74 10.63 -3.00
N GLY A 49 11.07 10.74 -4.29
CA GLY A 49 10.59 9.83 -5.34
C GLY A 49 11.70 9.01 -6.01
N THR A 50 12.93 9.04 -5.47
CA THR A 50 14.12 8.44 -6.09
C THR A 50 14.11 6.91 -6.04
N GLY A 51 13.39 6.31 -5.09
CA GLY A 51 13.30 4.85 -4.95
C GLY A 51 12.91 4.13 -6.24
N TYR A 52 11.98 4.68 -7.04
CA TYR A 52 11.64 4.13 -8.35
C TYR A 52 12.82 4.12 -9.33
N SER A 53 13.57 5.22 -9.41
CA SER A 53 14.74 5.29 -10.30
C SER A 53 15.85 4.33 -9.90
N GLU A 54 15.97 4.04 -8.60
CA GLU A 54 16.95 3.10 -8.07
C GLU A 54 16.58 1.66 -8.40
N ILE A 55 15.34 1.24 -8.13
CA ILE A 55 14.92 -0.13 -8.42
C ILE A 55 15.00 -0.44 -9.92
N ILE A 56 14.71 0.53 -10.79
CA ILE A 56 14.85 0.34 -12.25
C ILE A 56 16.31 0.12 -12.67
N LYS A 57 17.29 0.75 -12.00
CA LYS A 57 18.71 0.51 -12.28
C LYS A 57 19.11 -0.91 -11.89
N GLU A 58 18.67 -1.38 -10.72
CA GLU A 58 18.99 -2.74 -10.25
C GLU A 58 18.29 -3.81 -11.10
N LEU A 59 17.00 -3.63 -11.43
CA LEU A 59 16.27 -4.54 -12.33
C LEU A 59 16.96 -4.66 -13.70
N LYS A 60 17.45 -3.55 -14.26
CA LYS A 60 18.24 -3.57 -15.51
C LYS A 60 19.56 -4.34 -15.37
N ARG A 61 20.27 -4.21 -14.23
CA ARG A 61 21.50 -4.98 -13.96
C ARG A 61 21.22 -6.48 -13.91
N LEU A 62 20.10 -6.86 -13.30
CA LEU A 62 19.59 -8.24 -13.26
C LEU A 62 19.00 -8.72 -14.60
N LYS A 63 18.98 -7.85 -15.63
CA LYS A 63 18.40 -8.11 -16.95
C LYS A 63 16.90 -8.46 -16.90
N ILE A 64 16.19 -7.91 -15.92
CA ILE A 64 14.74 -7.99 -15.78
C ILE A 64 14.13 -6.80 -16.50
N LYS A 65 13.30 -7.08 -17.51
CA LYS A 65 12.60 -6.10 -18.34
C LYS A 65 11.18 -5.85 -17.83
N GLY A 66 10.55 -6.85 -17.24
CA GLY A 66 9.17 -6.75 -16.78
C GLY A 66 8.83 -7.74 -15.68
N PRO A 67 7.69 -7.51 -14.98
CA PRO A 67 7.25 -8.39 -13.91
C PRO A 67 6.85 -9.80 -14.39
N GLN A 68 6.57 -9.95 -15.69
CA GLN A 68 6.23 -11.24 -16.31
C GLN A 68 7.46 -12.05 -16.72
N ASP A 69 8.67 -11.47 -16.63
CA ASP A 69 9.89 -12.25 -16.84
C ASP A 69 9.96 -13.37 -15.80
N ARG A 70 10.51 -14.51 -16.20
CA ARG A 70 10.60 -15.70 -15.34
C ARG A 70 12.00 -15.84 -14.78
N ALA A 71 12.09 -16.19 -13.50
CA ALA A 71 13.35 -16.59 -12.87
C ALA A 71 13.93 -17.81 -13.62
N SER A 72 15.25 -17.80 -13.82
CA SER A 72 15.92 -18.78 -14.68
C SER A 72 15.97 -20.20 -14.12
N ASP A 73 15.83 -20.35 -12.81
CA ASP A 73 15.93 -21.63 -12.09
C ASP A 73 14.57 -22.21 -11.67
N THR A 74 13.58 -21.38 -11.39
CA THR A 74 12.25 -21.83 -10.92
C THR A 74 11.13 -21.61 -11.93
N GLU A 75 11.39 -20.86 -13.01
CA GLU A 75 10.40 -20.36 -13.96
C GLU A 75 9.29 -19.50 -13.32
N THR A 76 9.42 -19.11 -12.04
CA THR A 76 8.44 -18.28 -11.34
C THR A 76 8.48 -16.86 -11.90
N PRO A 77 7.31 -16.22 -12.16
CA PRO A 77 7.27 -14.82 -12.56
C PRO A 77 7.93 -13.91 -11.50
N VAL A 78 8.83 -13.03 -11.93
CA VAL A 78 9.56 -12.09 -11.07
C VAL A 78 8.61 -11.23 -10.24
N GLY A 79 7.51 -10.75 -10.84
CA GLY A 79 6.52 -9.94 -10.14
C GLY A 79 5.87 -10.70 -8.98
N LYS A 80 5.67 -12.02 -9.13
CA LYS A 80 5.12 -12.87 -8.06
C LYS A 80 6.11 -12.98 -6.90
N ILE A 81 7.38 -13.28 -7.17
CA ILE A 81 8.43 -13.38 -6.14
C ILE A 81 8.48 -12.09 -5.31
N ILE A 82 8.49 -10.93 -5.99
CA ILE A 82 8.52 -9.62 -5.34
C ILE A 82 7.28 -9.39 -4.47
N VAL A 83 6.08 -9.68 -4.99
CA VAL A 83 4.82 -9.46 -4.27
C VAL A 83 4.76 -10.34 -3.03
N ASP A 84 5.10 -11.63 -3.16
CA ASP A 84 5.05 -12.58 -2.05
C ASP A 84 6.04 -12.16 -0.94
N LEU A 85 7.26 -11.78 -1.30
CA LEU A 85 8.26 -11.30 -0.34
C LEU A 85 7.87 -9.96 0.32
N PHE A 86 7.29 -9.04 -0.44
CA PHE A 86 6.79 -7.78 0.11
C PHE A 86 5.71 -8.05 1.15
N LEU A 87 4.77 -8.94 0.82
CA LEU A 87 3.68 -9.31 1.70
C LEU A 87 4.20 -9.95 2.99
N GLU A 88 5.19 -10.85 2.90
CA GLU A 88 5.80 -11.49 4.07
C GLU A 88 6.61 -10.51 4.94
N LYS A 89 7.50 -9.71 4.33
CA LYS A 89 8.54 -8.98 5.07
C LYS A 89 8.19 -7.53 5.39
N ILE A 90 7.46 -6.86 4.50
CA ILE A 90 7.26 -5.39 4.58
C ILE A 90 5.90 -5.03 5.14
N THR A 91 4.90 -5.88 4.93
CA THR A 91 3.54 -5.62 5.43
C THR A 91 3.48 -5.36 6.94
N PRO A 92 4.17 -6.10 7.83
CA PRO A 92 4.18 -5.79 9.26
C PRO A 92 4.72 -4.38 9.56
N ILE A 93 5.78 -3.96 8.86
CA ILE A 93 6.39 -2.63 9.01
C ILE A 93 5.41 -1.54 8.58
N LEU A 94 4.72 -1.73 7.45
CA LEU A 94 3.72 -0.78 6.98
C LEU A 94 2.49 -0.76 7.87
N ALA A 95 2.12 -1.90 8.46
CA ALA A 95 1.02 -1.99 9.39
C ALA A 95 1.24 -1.10 10.61
N GLU A 96 2.39 -1.21 11.26
CA GLU A 96 2.77 -0.34 12.38
C GLU A 96 2.76 1.14 11.99
N ARG A 97 3.26 1.46 10.80
CA ARG A 97 3.27 2.83 10.29
C ARG A 97 1.86 3.38 10.04
N ILE A 98 0.95 2.56 9.51
CA ILE A 98 -0.46 2.92 9.30
C ILE A 98 -1.11 3.25 10.65
N LEU A 99 -0.97 2.36 11.63
CA LEU A 99 -1.56 2.52 12.95
C LEU A 99 -0.99 3.77 13.66
N SER A 100 0.33 3.96 13.59
CA SER A 100 1.00 5.14 14.14
C SER A 100 0.53 6.44 13.48
N SER A 101 0.40 6.43 12.15
CA SER A 101 -0.06 7.60 11.40
C SER A 101 -1.53 7.91 11.70
N ALA A 102 -2.37 6.88 11.84
CA ALA A 102 -3.80 7.01 12.10
C ALA A 102 -4.11 7.81 13.38
N MET A 103 -3.29 7.65 14.43
CA MET A 103 -3.41 8.41 15.68
C MET A 103 -3.24 9.93 15.49
N THR A 104 -2.48 10.33 14.46
CA THR A 104 -2.14 11.74 14.19
C THR A 104 -2.96 12.38 13.08
N LEU A 105 -3.85 11.61 12.43
CA LEU A 105 -4.67 12.12 11.34
C LEU A 105 -5.61 13.23 11.83
N PRO A 106 -5.81 14.33 11.07
CA PRO A 106 -6.81 15.33 11.38
C PRO A 106 -8.23 14.73 11.46
N GLU A 107 -9.09 15.33 12.26
CA GLU A 107 -10.44 14.82 12.50
C GLU A 107 -11.26 14.60 11.23
N GLU A 108 -11.17 15.53 10.27
CA GLU A 108 -11.86 15.42 8.99
C GLU A 108 -11.43 14.19 8.17
N VAL A 109 -10.13 13.84 8.24
CA VAL A 109 -9.59 12.65 7.57
C VAL A 109 -10.05 11.37 8.29
N ARG A 110 -10.17 11.41 9.62
CA ARG A 110 -10.73 10.30 10.41
C ARG A 110 -12.21 10.10 10.11
N LYS A 111 -13.01 11.18 10.03
CA LYS A 111 -14.41 11.14 9.59
C LYS A 111 -14.53 10.50 8.21
N LEU A 112 -13.63 10.83 7.28
CA LEU A 112 -13.60 10.24 5.95
C LEU A 112 -13.37 8.73 5.99
N LEU A 113 -12.39 8.26 6.78
CA LEU A 113 -12.14 6.82 6.95
C LEU A 113 -13.35 6.10 7.54
N VAL A 114 -14.01 6.67 8.55
CA VAL A 114 -15.23 6.11 9.14
C VAL A 114 -16.34 6.02 8.10
N ALA A 115 -16.52 7.05 7.26
CA ALA A 115 -17.53 7.03 6.21
C ALA A 115 -17.23 5.95 5.16
N MET A 116 -15.98 5.85 4.70
CA MET A 116 -15.55 4.83 3.74
C MET A 116 -15.71 3.41 4.30
N HIS A 117 -15.44 3.21 5.59
CA HIS A 117 -15.63 1.93 6.26
C HIS A 117 -17.12 1.55 6.36
N ARG A 118 -17.97 2.45 6.85
CA ARG A 118 -19.41 2.22 6.98
C ARG A 118 -20.08 1.89 5.64
N ALA A 119 -19.58 2.49 4.55
CA ALA A 119 -20.06 2.21 3.20
C ALA A 119 -19.46 0.93 2.57
N GLY A 120 -18.56 0.21 3.26
CA GLY A 120 -17.93 -1.01 2.74
C GLY A 120 -16.94 -0.76 1.58
N VAL A 121 -16.45 0.47 1.44
CA VAL A 121 -15.48 0.85 0.38
C VAL A 121 -14.04 0.92 0.90
N LEU A 122 -13.83 0.98 2.22
CA LEU A 122 -12.50 0.84 2.85
C LEU A 122 -12.13 -0.64 2.99
N ARG A 123 -11.60 -1.25 1.92
CA ARG A 123 -11.16 -2.66 1.86
C ARG A 123 -9.89 -2.81 1.03
N GLY A 124 -9.10 -3.83 1.33
CA GLY A 124 -7.86 -4.15 0.64
C GLY A 124 -8.06 -4.31 -0.87
N GLY A 125 -7.16 -3.72 -1.66
CA GLY A 125 -7.15 -3.83 -3.12
C GLY A 125 -8.31 -3.14 -3.86
N LYS A 126 -9.24 -2.50 -3.14
CA LYS A 126 -10.36 -1.80 -3.79
C LYS A 126 -9.91 -0.53 -4.51
N MET A 127 -10.61 -0.28 -5.61
CA MET A 127 -10.55 0.96 -6.39
C MET A 127 -11.90 1.67 -6.24
N VAL A 128 -11.87 2.92 -5.80
CA VAL A 128 -13.08 3.70 -5.50
C VAL A 128 -12.97 5.06 -6.19
N SER A 129 -14.02 5.53 -6.86
CA SER A 129 -13.98 6.88 -7.46
C SER A 129 -14.04 7.97 -6.39
N ARG A 130 -13.42 9.11 -6.66
CA ARG A 130 -13.47 10.31 -5.81
C ARG A 130 -14.91 10.77 -5.55
N GLU A 131 -15.77 10.69 -6.56
CA GLU A 131 -17.19 10.99 -6.45
C GLU A 131 -17.88 10.06 -5.44
N THR A 132 -17.57 8.76 -5.48
CA THR A 132 -18.08 7.79 -4.50
C THR A 132 -17.59 8.16 -3.10
N VAL A 133 -16.31 8.51 -2.94
CA VAL A 133 -15.74 8.94 -1.66
C VAL A 133 -16.47 10.17 -1.10
N MET A 134 -16.77 11.17 -1.93
CA MET A 134 -17.55 12.35 -1.52
C MET A 134 -18.99 11.98 -1.17
N ALA A 135 -19.63 11.12 -1.96
CA ALA A 135 -21.01 10.70 -1.75
C ALA A 135 -21.17 9.94 -0.43
N VAL A 136 -20.25 9.02 -0.11
CA VAL A 136 -20.30 8.28 1.16
C VAL A 136 -20.02 9.19 2.35
N TYR A 137 -19.12 10.17 2.20
CA TYR A 137 -18.88 11.17 3.24
C TYR A 137 -20.16 11.93 3.58
N ARG A 138 -20.83 12.45 2.55
CA ARG A 138 -22.08 13.19 2.70
C ARG A 138 -23.21 12.34 3.25
N ALA A 139 -23.31 11.08 2.82
CA ALA A 139 -24.34 10.17 3.32
C ALA A 139 -24.18 9.86 4.81
N VAL A 140 -22.94 9.77 5.31
CA VAL A 140 -22.66 9.39 6.71
C VAL A 140 -22.70 10.59 7.65
N HIS A 141 -22.22 11.76 7.23
CA HIS A 141 -22.04 12.93 8.11
C HIS A 141 -23.02 14.08 7.82
N GLY A 142 -23.75 14.05 6.71
CA GLY A 142 -24.63 15.16 6.30
C GLY A 142 -23.89 16.41 5.79
N GLU A 143 -22.56 16.38 5.80
CA GLU A 143 -21.65 17.46 5.39
C GLU A 143 -21.09 17.18 3.98
N SER A 144 -20.67 18.21 3.26
CA SER A 144 -20.01 18.03 1.95
C SER A 144 -18.54 18.44 2.04
N LEU A 145 -17.66 17.56 1.56
CA LEU A 145 -16.27 17.91 1.29
C LEU A 145 -16.21 18.62 -0.06
N ASP A 146 -15.59 19.79 -0.11
CA ASP A 146 -15.21 20.37 -1.39
C ASP A 146 -14.02 19.63 -2.01
N GLY A 147 -13.72 19.91 -3.29
CA GLY A 147 -12.66 19.22 -4.01
C GLY A 147 -11.26 19.42 -3.41
N PHE A 148 -11.00 20.58 -2.77
CA PHE A 148 -9.71 20.88 -2.15
C PHE A 148 -9.55 20.13 -0.83
N ALA A 149 -10.58 20.12 0.01
CA ALA A 149 -10.64 19.37 1.25
C ALA A 149 -10.50 17.86 0.99
N LEU A 150 -11.18 17.34 -0.03
CA LEU A 150 -11.04 15.95 -0.45
C LEU A 150 -9.61 15.62 -0.89
N GLU A 151 -9.02 16.43 -1.78
CA GLU A 151 -7.67 16.20 -2.27
C GLU A 151 -6.65 16.20 -1.11
N ASN A 152 -6.78 17.14 -0.18
CA ASN A 152 -5.92 17.19 1.01
C ASN A 152 -6.11 15.95 1.91
N ALA A 153 -7.35 15.53 2.15
CA ALA A 153 -7.64 14.34 2.95
C ALA A 153 -7.05 13.08 2.29
N LEU A 154 -7.25 12.91 0.99
CA LEU A 154 -6.71 11.77 0.23
C LEU A 154 -5.18 11.78 0.22
N ARG A 155 -4.53 12.94 0.09
CA ARG A 155 -3.06 13.03 0.20
C ARG A 155 -2.55 12.65 1.59
N LEU A 156 -3.26 13.04 2.65
CA LEU A 156 -2.92 12.61 4.01
C LEU A 156 -3.08 11.10 4.19
N LEU A 157 -4.12 10.50 3.59
CA LEU A 157 -4.29 9.05 3.59
C LEU A 157 -3.23 8.31 2.77
N VAL A 158 -2.77 8.89 1.65
CA VAL A 158 -1.61 8.37 0.91
C VAL A 158 -0.37 8.42 1.78
N LYS A 159 -0.12 9.57 2.43
CA LYS A 159 1.03 9.75 3.33
C LYS A 159 1.01 8.77 4.51
N ALA A 160 -0.18 8.48 5.05
CA ALA A 160 -0.40 7.52 6.13
C ALA A 160 -0.36 6.05 5.68
N CYS A 161 -0.09 5.78 4.40
CA CYS A 161 -0.07 4.44 3.80
C CYS A 161 -1.43 3.72 3.75
N ILE A 162 -2.54 4.39 4.06
CA ILE A 162 -3.91 3.82 4.03
C ILE A 162 -4.48 3.80 2.61
N VAL A 163 -4.15 4.81 1.80
CA VAL A 163 -4.42 4.83 0.36
C VAL A 163 -3.11 4.54 -0.37
N GLU A 164 -3.08 3.55 -1.26
CA GLU A 164 -1.88 3.17 -2.02
C GLU A 164 -1.43 4.30 -2.93
N ARG A 165 -2.34 4.76 -3.78
CA ARG A 165 -2.10 5.79 -4.80
C ARG A 165 -3.40 6.43 -5.27
N LEU A 166 -3.26 7.58 -5.92
CA LEU A 166 -4.33 8.25 -6.64
C LEU A 166 -4.05 8.15 -8.14
N GLU A 167 -5.06 7.76 -8.91
CA GLU A 167 -4.92 7.50 -10.34
C GLU A 167 -6.13 8.11 -11.08
N GLY A 168 -5.95 9.34 -11.59
CA GLY A 168 -7.06 10.11 -12.13
C GLY A 168 -8.14 10.38 -11.08
N ASP A 169 -9.36 9.96 -11.39
CA ASP A 169 -10.53 10.05 -10.50
C ASP A 169 -10.61 8.91 -9.47
N LYS A 170 -9.64 7.98 -9.46
CA LYS A 170 -9.66 6.79 -8.61
C LYS A 170 -8.75 6.91 -7.39
N VAL A 171 -9.25 6.36 -6.29
CA VAL A 171 -8.56 6.12 -5.03
C VAL A 171 -8.29 4.62 -4.95
N ILE A 172 -7.00 4.24 -4.91
CA ILE A 172 -6.60 2.83 -4.87
C ILE A 172 -6.17 2.48 -3.45
N LEU A 173 -6.79 1.46 -2.86
CA LEU A 173 -6.45 0.95 -1.53
C LEU A 173 -5.43 -0.19 -1.65
N PRO A 174 -4.44 -0.28 -0.73
CA PRO A 174 -3.43 -1.31 -0.80
C PRO A 174 -4.02 -2.68 -0.47
N ASN A 175 -3.51 -3.74 -1.08
CA ASN A 175 -3.97 -5.11 -0.83
C ASN A 175 -3.84 -5.53 0.65
N TYR A 176 -2.82 -5.00 1.34
CA TYR A 176 -2.57 -5.29 2.74
C TYR A 176 -3.46 -4.52 3.73
N LEU A 177 -4.37 -3.64 3.26
CA LEU A 177 -5.18 -2.81 4.16
C LEU A 177 -6.06 -3.65 5.11
N ASP A 178 -6.61 -4.77 4.63
CA ASP A 178 -7.51 -5.59 5.43
C ASP A 178 -6.81 -6.21 6.66
N LEU A 179 -5.49 -6.38 6.61
CA LEU A 179 -4.70 -6.91 7.73
C LEU A 179 -4.67 -5.95 8.94
N VAL A 180 -4.88 -4.66 8.70
CA VAL A 180 -4.81 -3.61 9.73
C VAL A 180 -6.13 -2.93 9.98
N LEU A 181 -7.15 -3.24 9.18
CA LEU A 181 -8.39 -2.50 9.15
C LEU A 181 -9.12 -2.53 10.50
N ASP A 182 -9.23 -3.68 11.15
CA ASP A 182 -9.92 -3.78 12.44
C ASP A 182 -9.24 -2.93 13.52
N LYS A 183 -7.90 -2.96 13.57
CA LYS A 183 -7.11 -2.16 14.52
C LYS A 183 -7.17 -0.67 14.20
N LEU A 184 -7.09 -0.33 12.92
CA LEU A 184 -7.29 1.05 12.44
C LEU A 184 -8.64 1.59 12.93
N LEU A 185 -9.71 0.79 12.84
CA LEU A 185 -11.04 1.20 13.27
C LEU A 185 -11.17 1.33 14.79
N SER A 186 -10.50 0.50 15.57
CA SER A 186 -10.44 0.67 17.03
C SER A 186 -9.73 1.97 17.42
N ILE A 187 -8.62 2.33 16.75
CA ILE A 187 -7.97 3.65 16.94
C ILE A 187 -8.95 4.78 16.61
N LEU A 188 -9.66 4.69 15.49
CA LEU A 188 -10.61 5.72 15.06
C LEU A 188 -11.83 5.86 15.99
N ARG A 189 -12.17 4.80 16.74
CA ARG A 189 -13.25 4.80 17.75
C ARG A 189 -12.78 5.26 19.14
N GLY A 190 -11.48 5.49 19.33
CA GLY A 190 -10.91 5.83 20.64
C GLY A 190 -10.89 4.65 21.62
N GLU A 191 -10.95 3.42 21.11
CA GLU A 191 -10.79 2.21 21.91
C GLU A 191 -9.31 2.00 22.25
N PRO A 192 -8.95 1.51 23.45
CA PRO A 192 -7.57 1.12 23.75
C PRO A 192 -7.13 0.02 22.78
N VAL A 193 -6.05 0.27 22.03
CA VAL A 193 -5.53 -0.66 21.02
C VAL A 193 -4.22 -1.25 21.52
N GLU A 194 -4.23 -2.56 21.78
CA GLU A 194 -2.98 -3.33 21.89
C GLU A 194 -2.39 -3.54 20.48
N MET A 195 -1.13 -3.17 20.29
CA MET A 195 -0.43 -3.43 19.03
C MET A 195 -0.26 -4.94 18.85
N PRO A 196 -0.54 -5.51 17.66
CA PRO A 196 -0.38 -6.93 17.46
C PRO A 196 1.07 -7.30 17.26
N GLU A 197 1.46 -8.44 17.83
CA GLU A 197 2.41 -9.32 17.15
C GLU A 197 1.62 -10.04 16.05
N VAL A 198 1.84 -9.67 14.78
CA VAL A 198 1.18 -10.36 13.66
C VAL A 198 1.92 -11.67 13.41
N SER A 199 1.23 -12.79 13.61
CA SER A 199 1.82 -14.11 13.39
C SER A 199 1.83 -14.48 11.90
N ARG A 200 2.84 -15.26 11.48
CA ARG A 200 2.97 -15.74 10.08
C ARG A 200 1.73 -16.53 9.62
N GLU A 201 1.07 -17.22 10.53
CA GLU A 201 -0.13 -18.03 10.27
C GLU A 201 -1.38 -17.20 9.99
N GLU A 202 -1.49 -15.99 10.55
CA GLU A 202 -2.58 -15.05 10.23
C GLU A 202 -2.41 -14.44 8.83
N LEU A 203 -1.17 -14.16 8.43
CA LEU A 203 -0.85 -13.73 7.07
C LEU A 203 -1.30 -14.82 6.07
N GLU A 204 -0.90 -16.07 6.28
CA GLU A 204 -1.24 -17.18 5.38
C GLU A 204 -2.76 -17.44 5.24
N LYS A 205 -3.55 -17.24 6.30
CA LYS A 205 -5.01 -17.42 6.26
C LYS A 205 -5.72 -16.36 5.43
N LEU A 206 -5.22 -15.11 5.44
CA LEU A 206 -5.82 -14.00 4.69
C LEU A 206 -5.53 -14.09 3.18
N PHE A 207 -4.46 -14.78 2.78
CA PHE A 207 -4.07 -14.93 1.37
C PHE A 207 -4.58 -16.21 0.69
N LYS A 208 -5.07 -17.21 1.43
CA LYS A 208 -5.72 -18.41 0.83
C LYS A 208 -7.10 -18.12 0.20
N GLY A 209 -7.70 -16.95 0.48
CA GLY A 209 -9.00 -16.54 -0.07
C GLY A 209 -8.95 -15.63 -1.30
N ALA A 210 -7.77 -15.09 -1.64
CA ALA A 210 -7.58 -14.26 -2.84
C ALA A 210 -7.16 -15.18 -3.99
N GLY A 211 -8.13 -15.89 -4.58
CA GLY A 211 -7.91 -16.67 -5.78
C GLY A 211 -7.25 -15.82 -6.86
N LEU A 212 -6.07 -16.26 -7.29
CA LEU A 212 -5.50 -15.95 -8.60
C LEU A 212 -6.42 -16.50 -9.69
#